data_AF-A0A966LFI3-F1
#
_entry.id   AF-A0A966LFI3-F1
#
_cell.length_a   1.000
_cell.length_b   1.000
_cell.length_c   1.000
_cell.angle_alpha   90.00
_cell.angle_beta   90.00
_cell.angle_gamma   90.00
#
_symmetry.space_group_name_H-M   'P 1'
#
loop_
_entity.id
_entity.type
_entity.pdbx_description
1 polymer ?
#
loop_
_entity_poly.entity_id
_entity_poly.type
_entity_poly.pdbx_seq_one_letter_code
_entity_poly.pdbx_strand_id
1 'polypeptide(L)'
;MDADLREAVALNAKQHQFALQQMRGLLVTIRNLDEARTADDRSIMARLAREQGPGTNSDHPQGFHDALPNGFRAMSKQMRQSFAGLATDIEAGNIGGYDAKRLRALDTCIGCHESYRFSEK
;
A
#
# COMPACT_ATOMS: atom_id res chain seq x y z
N MET A 1 5.90 25.50 -19.30
CA MET A 1 5.73 24.86 -17.99
C MET A 1 5.02 23.55 -18.26
N ASP A 2 5.63 22.43 -17.91
CA ASP A 2 4.97 21.14 -18.04
C ASP A 2 3.93 21.05 -16.91
N ALA A 3 2.65 21.02 -17.27
CA ALA A 3 1.58 20.94 -16.29
C ALA A 3 1.58 19.53 -15.71
N ASP A 4 1.53 19.41 -14.38
CA ASP A 4 1.41 18.11 -13.73
C ASP A 4 0.11 17.41 -14.19
N LEU A 5 0.24 16.36 -14.99
CA LEU A 5 -0.89 15.65 -15.62
C LEU A 5 -1.62 14.70 -14.68
N ARG A 6 -1.14 14.53 -13.45
CA ARG A 6 -1.75 13.64 -12.46
C ARG A 6 -3.14 14.14 -12.05
N GLU A 7 -4.02 13.23 -11.66
CA GLU A 7 -5.31 13.59 -11.07
C GLU A 7 -5.08 14.13 -9.64
N ALA A 8 -5.65 15.29 -9.35
CA ALA A 8 -5.56 15.91 -8.03
C ALA A 8 -6.54 15.24 -7.06
N VAL A 9 -6.00 14.73 -5.95
CA VAL A 9 -6.76 14.19 -4.82
C VAL A 9 -6.79 15.26 -3.73
N ALA A 10 -7.91 15.99 -3.67
CA ALA A 10 -8.10 17.10 -2.75
C ALA A 10 -8.38 16.60 -1.33
N LEU A 11 -7.43 16.81 -0.42
CA LEU A 11 -7.49 16.37 0.96
C LEU A 11 -7.37 17.57 1.91
N ASN A 12 -8.11 17.56 3.01
CA ASN A 12 -7.82 18.48 4.12
C ASN A 12 -6.52 18.07 4.84
N ALA A 13 -5.98 18.93 5.71
CA ALA A 13 -4.72 18.68 6.40
C ALA A 13 -4.68 17.34 7.16
N LYS A 14 -5.75 16.97 7.87
CA LYS A 14 -5.84 15.71 8.63
C LYS A 14 -5.84 14.48 7.71
N GLN A 15 -6.59 14.56 6.61
CA GLN A 15 -6.67 13.53 5.59
C GLN A 15 -5.33 13.35 4.84
N HIS A 16 -4.68 14.45 4.49
CA HIS A 16 -3.38 14.46 3.84
C HIS A 16 -2.29 13.83 4.72
N GLN A 17 -2.22 14.25 5.99
CA GLN A 17 -1.30 13.67 6.96
C GLN A 17 -1.54 12.17 7.14
N PHE A 18 -2.80 11.75 7.26
CA PHE A 18 -3.17 10.34 7.36
C PHE A 18 -2.68 9.56 6.14
N ALA A 19 -2.97 10.02 4.92
CA ALA A 19 -2.53 9.35 3.69
C ALA A 19 -1.01 9.16 3.65
N LEU A 20 -0.25 10.21 3.96
CA LEU A 20 1.22 10.15 3.99
C LEU A 20 1.75 9.24 5.09
N GLN A 21 1.10 9.18 6.25
CA GLN A 21 1.46 8.25 7.32
C GLN A 21 1.30 6.80 6.87
N GLN A 22 0.18 6.48 6.20
CA GLN A 22 -0.05 5.15 5.66
C GLN A 22 0.99 4.78 4.59
N MET A 23 1.32 5.71 3.68
CA MET A 23 2.36 5.50 2.67
C MET A 23 3.74 5.24 3.29
N ARG A 24 4.11 5.98 4.34
CA ARG A 24 5.36 5.72 5.09
C ARG A 24 5.35 4.34 5.76
N GLY A 25 4.23 3.95 6.36
CA GLY A 25 4.07 2.63 6.97
C GLY A 25 4.22 1.47 5.97
N LEU A 26 3.71 1.64 4.75
CA LEU A 26 3.87 0.68 3.65
C LEU A 26 5.34 0.54 3.23
N LEU A 27 6.07 1.65 3.09
CA LEU A 27 7.50 1.63 2.77
C LEU A 27 8.33 0.94 3.86
N VAL A 28 8.05 1.24 5.13
CA VAL A 28 8.68 0.56 6.27
C VAL A 28 8.40 -0.94 6.23
N THR A 29 7.16 -1.33 5.91
CA THR A 29 6.80 -2.75 5.80
C THR A 29 7.59 -3.46 4.70
N ILE A 30 7.73 -2.85 3.52
CA ILE A 30 8.53 -3.42 2.42
C ILE A 30 9.99 -3.62 2.86
N ARG A 31 10.60 -2.61 3.48
CA ARG A 31 11.98 -2.72 3.98
C ARG A 31 12.14 -3.84 5.01
N ASN A 32 11.18 -3.97 5.93
CA ASN A 32 11.23 -5.01 6.97
C ASN A 32 10.94 -6.41 6.42
N LEU A 33 10.11 -6.52 5.37
CA LEU A 33 9.93 -7.78 4.64
C LEU A 33 11.24 -8.23 3.99
N ASP A 34 12.01 -7.31 3.42
CA ASP A 34 13.30 -7.62 2.78
C ASP A 34 14.37 -8.02 3.82
N GLU A 35 14.38 -7.37 4.99
CA GLU A 35 15.22 -7.77 6.13
C GLU A 35 14.87 -9.18 6.61
N ALA A 36 13.58 -9.45 6.86
CA ALA A 36 13.11 -10.76 7.29
C ALA A 36 13.39 -11.85 6.25
N ARG A 37 13.25 -11.54 4.94
CA ARG A 37 13.62 -12.45 3.85
C ARG A 37 15.11 -12.76 3.84
N THR A 38 15.96 -11.76 4.05
CA THR A 38 17.42 -11.95 4.12
C THR A 38 17.83 -12.83 5.31
N ALA A 39 17.04 -12.82 6.39
CA ALA A 39 17.21 -13.68 7.55
C ALA A 39 16.49 -15.05 7.45
N ASP A 40 15.77 -15.33 6.35
CA ASP A 40 14.83 -16.46 6.19
C ASP A 40 13.79 -16.59 7.33
N ASP A 41 13.41 -15.46 7.95
CA ASP A 41 12.40 -15.41 9.01
C ASP A 41 10.99 -15.29 8.42
N ARG A 42 10.46 -16.45 8.01
CA ARG A 42 9.13 -16.55 7.40
C ARG A 42 7.99 -16.17 8.34
N SER A 43 8.18 -16.31 9.66
CA SER A 43 7.17 -15.93 10.65
C SER A 43 6.98 -14.42 10.68
N ILE A 44 8.09 -13.67 10.71
CA ILE A 44 8.08 -12.21 10.63
C ILE A 44 7.58 -11.75 9.26
N MET A 45 8.00 -12.40 8.17
CA MET A 45 7.48 -12.07 6.84
C MET A 45 5.94 -12.19 6.78
N ALA A 46 5.37 -13.30 7.24
CA ALA A 46 3.94 -13.54 7.18
C ALA A 46 3.15 -12.55 8.07
N ARG A 47 3.68 -12.23 9.26
CA ARG A 47 3.09 -11.23 10.16
C ARG A 47 3.05 -9.84 9.51
N LEU A 48 4.19 -9.35 9.02
CA LEU A 48 4.29 -8.03 8.38
C LEU A 48 3.34 -7.90 7.18
N ALA A 49 3.24 -8.96 6.37
CA ALA A 49 2.33 -8.99 5.22
C ALA A 49 0.85 -8.89 5.63
N ARG A 50 0.44 -9.58 6.72
CA ARG A 50 -0.93 -9.51 7.23
C ARG A 50 -1.32 -8.14 7.74
N GLU A 51 -0.41 -7.43 8.41
CA GLU A 51 -0.66 -6.10 8.97
C GLU A 51 -1.03 -5.06 7.88
N GLN A 52 -0.63 -5.30 6.62
CA GLN A 52 -0.98 -4.45 5.47
C GLN A 52 -2.19 -4.94 4.65
N GLY A 53 -2.82 -6.04 5.07
CA GLY A 53 -4.01 -6.59 4.42
C GLY A 53 -5.25 -5.69 4.49
N PRO A 54 -6.36 -6.09 3.85
CA PRO A 54 -7.63 -5.39 3.95
C PRO A 54 -8.13 -5.31 5.39
N GLY A 55 -8.74 -4.18 5.77
CA GLY A 55 -9.40 -4.01 7.07
C GLY A 55 -8.50 -3.70 8.27
N THR A 56 -7.19 -3.58 8.09
CA THR A 56 -6.22 -3.36 9.19
C THR A 56 -6.15 -1.91 9.69
N ASN A 57 -6.87 -0.97 9.06
CA ASN A 57 -6.87 0.44 9.43
C ASN A 57 -8.30 0.99 9.42
N SER A 58 -9.00 0.90 10.56
CA SER A 58 -10.37 1.38 10.75
C SER A 58 -10.47 2.87 11.07
N ASP A 59 -9.39 3.49 11.56
CA ASP A 59 -9.40 4.87 12.06
C ASP A 59 -9.02 5.90 10.98
N HIS A 60 -9.68 5.85 9.83
CA HIS A 60 -9.49 6.90 8.83
C HIS A 60 -10.24 8.19 9.23
N PRO A 61 -9.68 9.37 8.96
CA PRO A 61 -10.39 10.63 9.18
C PRO A 61 -11.76 10.66 8.49
N GLN A 62 -12.71 11.40 9.06
CA GLN A 62 -14.04 11.57 8.48
C GLN A 62 -13.95 12.06 7.03
N GLY A 63 -14.76 11.46 6.15
CA GLY A 63 -14.80 11.79 4.72
C GLY A 63 -13.52 11.43 3.94
N PHE A 64 -12.54 10.76 4.55
CA PHE A 64 -11.29 10.39 3.87
C PHE A 64 -11.59 9.47 2.67
N HIS A 65 -12.40 8.42 2.89
CA HIS A 65 -12.76 7.49 1.83
C HIS A 65 -13.45 8.18 0.65
N ASP A 66 -14.36 9.12 0.93
CA ASP A 66 -15.15 9.82 -0.09
C ASP A 66 -14.32 10.83 -0.88
N ALA A 67 -13.27 11.38 -0.28
CA ALA A 67 -12.34 12.31 -0.93
C ALA A 67 -11.42 11.63 -1.96
N LEU A 68 -11.32 10.28 -1.95
CA LEU A 68 -10.47 9.55 -2.90
C LEU A 68 -11.18 9.34 -4.24
N PRO A 69 -10.49 9.43 -5.39
CA PRO A 69 -11.03 8.98 -6.67
C PRO A 69 -11.30 7.47 -6.69
N ASN A 70 -12.21 7.03 -7.56
CA ASN A 70 -12.52 5.60 -7.75
C ASN A 70 -11.28 4.77 -8.09
N GLY A 71 -10.44 5.26 -9.01
CA GLY A 71 -9.20 4.58 -9.41
C GLY A 71 -8.21 4.47 -8.24
N PHE A 72 -8.04 5.55 -7.47
CA PHE A 72 -7.20 5.54 -6.26
C PHE A 72 -7.65 4.46 -5.26
N ARG A 73 -8.97 4.38 -5.00
CA ARG A 73 -9.53 3.34 -4.11
C ARG A 73 -9.32 1.93 -4.65
N ALA A 74 -9.50 1.72 -5.95
CA ALA A 74 -9.29 0.43 -6.59
C ALA A 74 -7.83 -0.02 -6.46
N MET A 75 -6.87 0.88 -6.72
CA MET A 75 -5.45 0.63 -6.55
C MET A 75 -5.10 0.33 -5.09
N SER A 76 -5.57 1.14 -4.14
CA SER A 76 -5.37 0.90 -2.71
C SER A 76 -5.89 -0.49 -2.28
N LYS A 77 -7.06 -0.90 -2.79
CA LYS A 77 -7.63 -2.24 -2.54
C LYS A 77 -6.74 -3.35 -3.14
N GLN A 78 -6.32 -3.21 -4.40
CA GLN A 78 -5.45 -4.18 -5.07
C GLN A 78 -4.11 -4.36 -4.36
N MET A 79 -3.49 -3.26 -3.93
CA MET A 79 -2.26 -3.30 -3.14
C MET A 79 -2.45 -4.09 -1.84
N ARG A 80 -3.50 -3.78 -1.06
CA ARG A 80 -3.81 -4.49 0.19
C ARG A 80 -4.09 -5.98 -0.03
N GLN A 81 -4.80 -6.33 -1.10
CA GLN A 81 -5.02 -7.72 -1.49
C GLN A 81 -3.71 -8.43 -1.84
N SER A 82 -2.79 -7.73 -2.52
CA SER A 82 -1.46 -8.28 -2.82
C SER A 82 -0.68 -8.56 -1.55
N PHE A 83 -0.64 -7.62 -0.59
CA PHE A 83 -0.02 -7.83 0.72
C PHE A 83 -0.63 -8.99 1.51
N ALA A 84 -1.97 -9.09 1.58
CA ALA A 84 -2.63 -10.21 2.23
C ALA A 84 -2.25 -11.55 1.58
N GLY A 85 -2.17 -11.59 0.25
CA GLY A 85 -1.76 -12.79 -0.48
C GLY A 85 -0.29 -13.15 -0.29
N LEU A 86 0.60 -12.19 0.06
CA LEU A 86 1.99 -12.51 0.43
C LEU A 86 2.02 -13.44 1.63
N ALA A 87 1.24 -13.12 2.67
CA ALA A 87 1.19 -13.92 3.89
C ALA A 87 0.81 -15.38 3.59
N THR A 88 -0.23 -15.58 2.76
CA THR A 88 -0.67 -16.91 2.33
C THR A 88 0.43 -17.67 1.59
N ASP A 89 1.15 -17.03 0.68
CA ASP A 89 2.22 -17.70 -0.07
C ASP A 89 3.43 -18.03 0.82
N ILE A 90 3.78 -17.16 1.76
CA ILE A 90 4.87 -17.39 2.72
C ILE A 90 4.56 -18.64 3.57
N GLU A 91 3.33 -18.72 4.09
CA GLU A 91 2.89 -19.85 4.92
C GLU A 91 2.83 -21.16 4.14
N ALA A 92 2.47 -21.10 2.85
CA ALA A 92 2.47 -22.24 1.95
C ALA A 92 3.88 -22.63 1.44
N GLY A 93 4.92 -21.87 1.77
CA GLY A 93 6.27 -22.06 1.21
C GLY A 93 6.38 -21.73 -0.28
N ASN A 94 5.40 -21.04 -0.85
CA ASN A 94 5.34 -20.66 -2.26
C ASN A 94 6.11 -19.36 -2.52
N ILE A 95 7.44 -19.43 -2.52
CA ILE A 95 8.32 -18.26 -2.70
C ILE A 95 8.10 -17.58 -4.07
N GLY A 96 7.88 -18.35 -5.13
CA GLY A 96 7.60 -17.80 -6.46
C GLY A 96 6.29 -17.00 -6.50
N GLY A 97 5.25 -17.48 -5.82
CA GLY A 97 4.00 -16.74 -5.62
C GLY A 97 4.20 -15.44 -4.84
N TYR A 98 4.96 -15.52 -3.74
CA TYR A 98 5.31 -14.35 -2.94
C TYR A 98 6.01 -13.27 -3.78
N ASP A 99 7.01 -13.64 -4.57
CA ASP A 99 7.77 -12.70 -5.39
C ASP A 99 6.86 -12.03 -6.44
N ALA A 100 6.00 -12.80 -7.09
CA ALA A 100 5.04 -12.27 -8.06
C ALA A 100 4.01 -11.32 -7.43
N LYS A 101 3.50 -11.64 -6.24
CA LYS A 101 2.57 -10.77 -5.48
C LYS A 101 3.27 -9.49 -4.98
N ARG A 102 4.55 -9.58 -4.61
CA ARG A 102 5.34 -8.44 -4.13
C ARG A 102 5.56 -7.43 -5.26
N LEU A 103 5.90 -7.91 -6.45
CA LEU A 103 6.01 -7.06 -7.65
C LEU A 103 4.68 -6.35 -7.95
N ARG A 104 3.55 -7.07 -7.95
CA ARG A 104 2.23 -6.44 -8.15
C ARG A 104 1.88 -5.37 -7.10
N ALA A 105 2.29 -5.57 -5.85
CA ALA A 105 2.11 -4.56 -4.81
C ALA A 105 2.92 -3.29 -5.12
N LEU A 106 4.19 -3.45 -5.54
CA LEU A 106 5.07 -2.34 -5.91
C LEU A 106 4.61 -1.61 -7.18
N ASP A 107 4.13 -2.34 -8.19
CA ASP A 107 3.56 -1.75 -9.41
C ASP A 107 2.37 -0.84 -9.07
N THR A 108 1.63 -1.18 -8.01
CA THR A 108 0.52 -0.34 -7.53
C THR A 108 1.02 0.97 -6.90
N CYS A 109 2.19 0.96 -6.23
CA CYS A 109 2.82 2.18 -5.74
C CYS A 109 3.23 3.09 -6.90
N ILE A 110 3.87 2.51 -7.93
CA ILE A 110 4.32 3.22 -9.13
C ILE A 110 3.11 3.84 -9.84
N GLY A 111 2.12 3.04 -10.21
CA GLY A 111 0.97 3.52 -10.96
C GLY A 111 0.17 4.57 -10.18
N CYS A 112 0.10 4.47 -8.85
CA CYS A 112 -0.59 5.48 -8.03
C CYS A 112 0.17 6.81 -8.06
N HIS A 113 1.49 6.79 -7.94
CA HIS A 113 2.32 8.00 -7.98
C HIS A 113 2.41 8.64 -9.38
N GLU A 114 2.22 7.85 -10.43
CA GLU A 114 2.11 8.31 -11.82
C GLU A 114 0.72 8.85 -12.15
N SER A 115 -0.33 8.39 -11.47
CA SER A 115 -1.72 8.76 -11.75
C SER A 115 -2.23 9.88 -10.87
N TYR A 116 -1.73 9.99 -9.63
CA TYR A 116 -2.32 10.85 -8.59
C TYR A 116 -1.29 11.77 -7.93
N ARG A 117 -1.75 12.96 -7.57
CA ARG A 117 -1.07 13.86 -6.64
C ARG A 117 -2.03 14.30 -5.56
N PHE A 118 -1.52 14.62 -4.38
CA PHE A 118 -2.32 15.32 -3.39
C PHE A 118 -2.37 16.81 -3.69
N SER A 119 -3.53 17.40 -3.41
CA SER A 119 -3.71 18.85 -3.36
C SER A 119 -4.44 19.23 -2.09
N GLU A 120 -4.27 20.47 -1.66
CA GLU A 120 -5.08 21.03 -0.58
C GLU A 120 -6.52 21.22 -1.06
N LYS A 121 -7.46 21.09 -0.12
CA LYS A 121 -8.89 21.34 -0.31
C LYS A 121 -9.28 22.68 0.31
#